data_AF-A0A5M6ZIY3-F1
#
_entry.id   AF-A0A5M6ZIY3-F1
#
_cell.length_a   1.000
_cell.length_b   1.000
_cell.length_c   1.000
_cell.angle_alpha   90.00
_cell.angle_beta   90.00
_cell.angle_gamma   90.00
#
_symmetry.space_group_name_H-M   'P 1'
#
loop_
_entity.id
_entity.type
_entity.pdbx_description
1 polymer ?
#
loop_
_entity_poly.entity_id
_entity_poly.type
_entity_poly.pdbx_seq_one_letter_code
_entity_poly.pdbx_strand_id
1 'polypeptide(L)'
;MALAIALPAAPAIAAQPEDDVSLTREAFLELSWDHTEGWRYEVSVDGLPVSRGTEPSYLHTSDTLPEGLVVEAVRFEGSISDPNRQEFREPVTFETGTTERLVIRWNPDVYERPYIGYRIAVEGQGPRSGWQTHLIQRRSFIIRADPDTVDRVLFGDAVLVSENRMGAPFDITMGRIERRGDYHELDVP
;
A
#
# COMPACT_ATOMS: atom_id res chain seq x y z
N MET A 1 29.04 19.00 38.59
CA MET A 1 27.75 18.30 38.58
C MET A 1 26.90 18.96 37.49
N ALA A 2 26.81 18.35 36.31
CA ALA A 2 26.06 18.91 35.19
C ALA A 2 24.59 18.47 35.31
N LEU A 3 23.68 19.44 35.33
CA LEU A 3 22.23 19.24 35.35
C LEU A 3 21.79 18.89 33.92
N ALA A 4 21.32 17.65 33.69
CA ALA A 4 20.73 17.26 32.42
C ALA A 4 19.31 17.82 32.34
N ILE A 5 19.07 18.71 31.37
CA ILE A 5 17.73 19.22 31.05
C ILE A 5 17.08 18.18 30.13
N ALA A 6 16.06 17.49 30.65
CA ALA A 6 15.22 16.61 29.84
C ALA A 6 14.30 17.48 28.96
N LEU A 7 14.37 17.29 27.64
CA LEU A 7 13.39 17.80 26.69
C LEU A 7 12.01 17.20 27.00
N PRO A 8 10.89 17.96 26.91
CA PRO A 8 9.57 17.38 27.02
C PRO A 8 9.33 16.46 25.82
N ALA A 9 8.99 15.20 26.09
CA ALA A 9 8.48 14.29 25.08
C ALA A 9 7.24 14.93 24.43
N ALA A 10 7.21 14.96 23.10
CA ALA A 10 6.00 15.30 22.35
C ALA A 10 4.84 14.41 22.86
N PRO A 11 3.60 14.93 22.95
CA PRO A 11 2.48 14.12 23.40
C PRO A 11 2.31 12.95 22.43
N ALA A 12 2.56 11.73 22.93
CA ALA A 12 2.02 10.54 22.31
C ALA A 12 0.51 10.71 22.32
N ILE A 13 -0.09 10.81 21.13
CA ILE A 13 -1.54 10.78 20.97
C ILE A 13 -1.97 9.41 21.49
N ALA A 14 -2.52 9.37 22.70
CA ALA A 14 -3.05 8.17 23.31
C ALA A 14 -4.34 7.80 22.55
N ALA A 15 -4.28 6.70 21.80
CA ALA A 15 -5.46 6.10 21.18
C ALA A 15 -6.49 5.74 22.27
N GLN A 16 -7.76 6.06 22.02
CA GLN A 16 -8.87 5.63 22.86
C GLN A 16 -9.09 4.11 22.71
N PRO A 17 -9.60 3.41 23.74
CA PRO A 17 -9.69 1.94 23.79
C PRO A 17 -10.67 1.30 22.79
N GLU A 18 -11.33 2.10 21.95
CA GLU A 18 -12.22 1.67 20.86
C GLU A 18 -11.65 1.96 19.45
N ASP A 19 -10.46 2.58 19.35
CA ASP A 19 -9.77 2.91 18.10
C ASP A 19 -8.44 2.13 17.94
N ASP A 20 -8.42 0.82 18.28
CA ASP A 20 -7.25 -0.02 17.98
C ASP A 20 -7.04 -0.25 16.48
N VAL A 21 -8.03 0.11 15.66
CA VAL A 21 -7.95 0.20 14.20
C VAL A 21 -8.75 1.40 13.70
N SER A 22 -8.24 2.12 12.70
CA SER A 22 -8.90 3.24 12.05
C SER A 22 -8.75 3.17 10.54
N LEU A 23 -9.76 3.69 9.83
CA LEU A 23 -9.80 3.85 8.38
C LEU A 23 -10.04 5.32 8.06
N THR A 24 -9.09 5.97 7.39
CA THR A 24 -9.16 7.39 7.04
C THR A 24 -8.96 7.60 5.54
N ARG A 25 -9.56 8.67 5.00
CA ARG A 25 -9.28 9.14 3.65
C ARG A 25 -8.19 10.21 3.72
N GLU A 26 -7.11 10.03 2.97
CA GLU A 26 -5.96 10.92 2.99
C GLU A 26 -5.49 11.27 1.59
N ALA A 27 -5.00 12.50 1.44
CA ALA A 27 -4.41 13.00 0.21
C ALA A 27 -2.94 12.56 0.10
N PHE A 28 -2.57 12.13 -1.09
CA PHE A 28 -1.22 11.70 -1.47
C PHE A 28 -0.81 12.39 -2.77
N LEU A 29 0.48 12.44 -3.02
CA LEU A 29 1.02 12.83 -4.31
C LEU A 29 1.11 11.59 -5.20
N GLU A 30 0.58 11.71 -6.41
CA GLU A 30 0.68 10.67 -7.43
C GLU A 30 1.45 11.22 -8.62
N LEU A 31 2.51 10.51 -8.99
CA LEU A 31 3.25 10.77 -10.20
C LEU A 31 2.67 9.88 -11.28
N SER A 32 2.41 10.45 -12.45
CA SER A 32 1.91 9.70 -13.62
C SER A 32 2.69 10.08 -14.86
N TRP A 33 2.86 9.13 -15.76
CA TRP A 33 3.55 9.34 -17.03
C TRP A 33 2.93 8.48 -18.13
N ASP A 34 3.29 8.75 -19.37
CA ASP A 34 2.80 7.98 -20.50
C ASP A 34 3.40 6.57 -20.53
N HIS A 35 2.58 5.60 -20.92
CA HIS A 35 3.03 4.23 -21.03
C HIS A 35 3.91 4.03 -22.28
N THR A 36 5.16 3.63 -22.07
CA THR A 36 6.10 3.22 -23.11
C THR A 36 6.15 1.68 -23.19
N GLU A 37 5.93 1.11 -24.37
CA GLU A 37 5.88 -0.35 -24.55
C GLU A 37 7.21 -1.07 -24.28
N GLY A 38 7.17 -2.12 -23.45
CA GLY A 38 8.33 -2.99 -23.20
C GLY A 38 9.30 -2.50 -22.12
N TRP A 39 8.91 -1.48 -21.35
CA TRP A 39 9.73 -0.89 -20.29
C TRP A 39 9.18 -1.24 -18.90
N ARG A 40 10.09 -1.41 -17.94
CA ARG A 40 9.81 -1.28 -16.50
C ARG A 40 10.15 0.16 -16.12
N TYR A 41 9.41 0.78 -15.22
CA TYR A 41 9.77 2.06 -14.66
C TYR A 41 10.54 1.91 -13.36
N GLU A 42 11.49 2.81 -13.15
CA GLU A 42 12.23 2.96 -11.91
C GLU A 42 12.09 4.41 -11.43
N VAL A 43 11.58 4.58 -10.21
CA VAL A 43 11.56 5.88 -9.54
C VAL A 43 12.72 5.91 -8.56
N SER A 44 13.54 6.94 -8.66
CA SER A 44 14.74 7.11 -7.83
C SER A 44 14.77 8.51 -7.22
N VAL A 45 15.37 8.61 -6.04
CA VAL A 45 15.64 9.86 -5.34
C VAL A 45 17.13 9.91 -5.06
N ASP A 46 17.82 10.95 -5.53
CA ASP A 46 19.28 11.08 -5.41
C ASP A 46 20.05 9.84 -5.92
N GLY A 47 19.55 9.24 -7.00
CA GLY A 47 20.11 8.02 -7.59
C GLY A 47 19.80 6.72 -6.83
N LEU A 48 19.04 6.79 -5.73
CA LEU A 48 18.61 5.62 -4.97
C LEU A 48 17.19 5.19 -5.39
N PRO A 49 16.99 3.94 -5.83
CA PRO A 49 15.71 3.44 -6.30
C PRO A 49 14.71 3.29 -5.15
N VAL A 50 13.55 3.95 -5.25
CA VAL A 50 12.44 3.87 -4.28
C VAL A 50 11.25 3.06 -4.80
N SER A 51 11.14 2.87 -6.12
CA SER A 51 10.11 2.04 -6.74
C SER A 51 10.60 1.41 -8.03
N ARG A 52 10.12 0.19 -8.30
CA ARG A 52 10.33 -0.54 -9.55
C ARG A 52 9.06 -1.28 -9.94
N GLY A 53 8.51 -0.99 -11.10
CA GLY A 53 7.25 -1.58 -11.52
C GLY A 53 6.94 -1.35 -13.00
N THR A 54 5.86 -1.94 -13.49
CA THR A 54 5.38 -1.73 -14.85
C THR A 54 4.21 -0.76 -14.92
N GLU A 55 3.70 -0.33 -13.76
CA GLU A 55 2.64 0.66 -13.69
C GLU A 55 3.19 2.04 -14.09
N PRO A 56 2.50 2.79 -14.96
CA PRO A 56 2.91 4.13 -15.39
C PRO A 56 2.56 5.21 -14.35
N SER A 57 2.62 4.84 -13.08
CA SER A 57 2.26 5.69 -11.95
C SER A 57 3.01 5.28 -10.68
N TYR A 58 3.27 6.25 -9.82
CA TYR A 58 3.87 6.02 -8.51
C TYR A 58 3.19 6.89 -7.45
N LEU A 59 2.63 6.23 -6.44
CA LEU A 59 2.08 6.88 -5.26
C LEU A 59 3.21 7.24 -4.29
N HIS A 60 3.43 8.53 -4.10
CA HIS A 60 4.37 9.06 -3.13
C HIS A 60 3.66 9.31 -1.78
N THR A 61 4.23 8.76 -0.71
CA THR A 61 3.59 8.75 0.61
C THR A 61 3.87 10.00 1.46
N SER A 62 4.61 10.97 0.94
CA SER A 62 4.80 12.29 1.58
C SER A 62 3.97 13.35 0.87
N ASP A 63 3.70 14.43 1.59
CA ASP A 63 3.05 15.66 1.12
C ASP A 63 3.96 16.55 0.25
N THR A 64 5.26 16.29 0.22
CA THR A 64 6.24 17.00 -0.59
C THR A 64 7.05 16.06 -1.46
N LEU A 65 7.22 16.38 -2.74
CA LEU A 65 8.16 15.65 -3.59
C LEU A 65 9.60 15.90 -3.13
N PRO A 66 10.43 14.86 -3.05
CA PRO A 66 11.85 15.05 -2.77
C PRO A 66 12.55 15.72 -3.96
N GLU A 67 13.54 16.55 -3.65
CA GLU A 67 14.48 17.03 -4.67
C GLU A 67 15.23 15.84 -5.29
N GLY A 68 15.67 15.98 -6.54
CA GLY A 68 16.41 14.91 -7.22
C GLY A 68 15.58 13.67 -7.57
N LEU A 69 14.24 13.75 -7.50
CA LEU A 69 13.36 12.70 -7.97
C LEU A 69 13.46 12.55 -9.49
N VAL A 70 13.69 11.32 -9.95
CA VAL A 70 13.76 10.96 -11.36
C VAL A 70 12.91 9.73 -11.61
N VAL A 71 12.17 9.73 -12.73
CA VAL A 71 11.52 8.54 -13.27
C VAL A 71 12.28 8.12 -14.52
N GLU A 72 12.70 6.86 -14.56
CA GLU A 72 13.38 6.28 -15.71
C GLU A 72 12.56 5.12 -16.27
N ALA A 73 12.41 5.06 -17.58
CA ALA A 73 12.03 3.86 -18.28
C ALA A 73 13.28 2.99 -18.43
N VAL A 74 13.19 1.75 -17.96
CA VAL A 74 14.23 0.73 -18.03
C VAL A 74 13.81 -0.37 -18.99
N ARG A 75 14.56 -0.54 -20.07
CA ARG A 75 14.42 -1.64 -21.03
C ARG A 75 15.66 -2.50 -20.99
N PHE A 76 15.45 -3.77 -21.26
CA PHE A 76 16.53 -4.70 -21.41
C PHE A 76 16.51 -5.30 -22.81
N GLU A 77 17.67 -5.37 -23.46
CA GLU A 77 17.85 -6.07 -24.72
C GLU A 77 18.62 -7.37 -24.50
N GLY A 78 18.14 -8.44 -25.14
CA GLY A 78 18.64 -9.79 -24.94
C GLY A 78 17.78 -10.63 -24.00
N SER A 79 18.06 -11.94 -23.98
CA SER A 79 17.37 -12.90 -23.10
C SER A 79 17.65 -12.59 -21.64
N ILE A 80 16.70 -12.90 -20.75
CA ILE A 80 16.93 -12.85 -19.29
C ILE A 80 18.05 -13.81 -18.85
N SER A 81 18.34 -14.84 -19.65
CA SER A 81 19.42 -15.79 -19.42
C SER A 81 20.78 -15.34 -19.98
N ASP A 82 20.84 -14.21 -20.69
CA ASP A 82 22.08 -13.69 -21.26
C ASP A 82 22.87 -12.91 -20.17
N PRO A 83 24.08 -13.35 -19.79
CA PRO A 83 24.90 -12.62 -18.83
C PRO A 83 25.37 -11.26 -19.35
N ASN A 84 25.33 -11.01 -20.67
CA ASN A 84 25.70 -9.74 -21.30
C ASN A 84 24.47 -8.91 -21.70
N ARG A 85 23.30 -9.18 -21.10
CA ARG A 85 22.07 -8.43 -21.34
C ARG A 85 22.31 -6.93 -21.11
N GLN A 86 21.97 -6.12 -22.12
CA GLN A 86 22.14 -4.68 -22.03
C GLN A 86 20.92 -4.05 -21.39
N GLU A 87 21.16 -3.12 -20.47
CA GLU A 87 20.14 -2.31 -19.82
C GLU A 87 20.20 -0.89 -20.37
N PHE A 88 19.07 -0.40 -20.85
CA PHE A 88 18.88 0.94 -21.36
C PHE A 88 17.95 1.70 -20.42
N ARG A 89 18.36 2.92 -20.07
CA ARG A 89 17.62 3.81 -19.19
C ARG A 89 17.34 5.11 -19.91
N GLU A 90 16.08 5.51 -19.92
CA GLU A 90 15.63 6.76 -20.54
C GLU A 90 14.86 7.58 -19.51
N PRO A 91 15.18 8.87 -19.33
CA PRO A 91 14.41 9.74 -18.46
C PRO A 91 12.98 9.88 -18.97
N VAL A 92 12.01 9.78 -18.06
CA VAL A 92 10.59 9.93 -18.35
C VAL A 92 10.10 11.25 -17.76
N THR A 93 9.39 12.03 -18.57
CA THR A 93 8.67 13.19 -18.07
C THR A 93 7.41 12.70 -17.36
N PHE A 94 7.15 13.22 -16.17
CA PHE A 94 6.00 12.86 -15.36
C PHE A 94 5.22 14.11 -14.95
N GLU A 95 3.94 13.91 -14.72
CA GLU A 95 3.05 14.89 -14.11
C GLU A 95 2.86 14.54 -12.64
N THR A 96 2.56 15.55 -11.82
CA THR A 96 2.24 15.35 -10.40
C THR A 96 0.81 15.80 -10.16
N GLY A 97 0.01 14.90 -9.59
CA GLY A 97 -1.34 15.18 -9.13
C GLY A 97 -1.48 14.91 -7.63
N THR A 98 -2.57 15.41 -7.07
CA THR A 98 -3.05 14.98 -5.75
C THR A 98 -4.13 13.93 -5.94
N THR A 99 -4.10 12.89 -5.13
CA THR A 99 -5.06 11.79 -5.17
C THR A 99 -5.44 11.37 -3.75
N GLU A 100 -6.65 10.88 -3.55
CA GLU A 100 -7.07 10.39 -2.23
C GLU A 100 -6.93 8.87 -2.15
N ARG A 101 -6.50 8.35 -1.01
CA ARG A 101 -6.44 6.92 -0.73
C ARG A 101 -6.99 6.62 0.66
N LEU A 102 -7.50 5.41 0.83
CA LEU A 102 -7.89 4.90 2.13
C LEU A 102 -6.66 4.38 2.87
N VAL A 103 -6.48 4.82 4.12
CA VAL A 103 -5.37 4.46 4.99
C VAL A 103 -5.90 3.73 6.20
N ILE A 104 -5.42 2.51 6.39
CA ILE A 104 -5.74 1.70 7.56
C ILE A 104 -4.57 1.79 8.54
N ARG A 105 -4.85 2.23 9.77
CA ARG A 105 -3.89 2.23 10.89
C ARG A 105 -4.42 1.35 12.00
N TRP A 106 -3.52 0.77 12.77
CA TRP A 106 -3.89 -0.06 13.91
C TRP A 106 -2.83 -0.01 15.00
N ASN A 107 -3.22 -0.48 16.18
CA ASN A 107 -2.37 -0.68 17.33
C ASN A 107 -1.58 -1.99 17.18
N PRO A 108 -0.25 -1.94 16.99
CA PRO A 108 0.56 -3.14 16.80
C PRO A 108 0.70 -3.98 18.07
N ASP A 109 0.36 -3.43 19.25
CA ASP A 109 0.33 -4.18 20.50
C ASP A 109 -0.93 -5.07 20.61
N VAL A 110 -1.95 -4.79 19.79
CA VAL A 110 -3.20 -5.56 19.72
C VAL A 110 -3.21 -6.52 18.53
N TYR A 111 -2.68 -6.08 17.38
CA TYR A 111 -2.66 -6.89 16.16
C TYR A 111 -1.23 -7.18 15.72
N GLU A 112 -0.80 -8.43 15.89
CA GLU A 112 0.58 -8.84 15.60
C GLU A 112 0.79 -9.15 14.11
N ARG A 113 -0.22 -9.74 13.45
CA ARG A 113 -0.15 -10.21 12.06
C ARG A 113 -1.45 -9.94 11.29
N PRO A 114 -1.86 -8.67 11.18
CA PRO A 114 -3.15 -8.34 10.61
C PRO A 114 -3.28 -8.71 9.14
N TYR A 115 -4.52 -9.06 8.77
CA TYR A 115 -4.99 -9.22 7.42
C TYR A 115 -6.00 -8.14 7.08
N ILE A 116 -5.92 -7.65 5.84
CA ILE A 116 -6.87 -6.69 5.29
C ILE A 116 -7.53 -7.30 4.06
N GLY A 117 -8.85 -7.28 4.03
CA GLY A 117 -9.68 -7.60 2.89
C GLY A 117 -10.39 -6.34 2.43
N TYR A 118 -10.42 -6.02 1.14
CA TYR A 118 -11.27 -4.92 0.64
C TYR A 118 -11.91 -5.29 -0.68
N ARG A 119 -13.09 -4.72 -0.93
CA ARG A 119 -13.85 -4.94 -2.17
C ARG A 119 -13.91 -3.67 -3.00
N ILE A 120 -13.58 -3.81 -4.27
CA ILE A 120 -13.80 -2.77 -5.28
C ILE A 120 -15.14 -3.07 -5.97
N ALA A 121 -16.10 -2.18 -5.79
CA ALA A 121 -17.37 -2.16 -6.50
C ALA A 121 -17.24 -1.32 -7.76
N VAL A 122 -17.10 -1.99 -8.90
CA VAL A 122 -17.19 -1.36 -10.22
C VAL A 122 -18.50 -1.83 -10.85
N GLU A 123 -19.31 -0.90 -11.35
CA GLU A 123 -20.47 -1.27 -12.19
C GLU A 123 -19.97 -1.95 -13.47
N GLY A 124 -20.34 -3.22 -13.64
CA GLY A 124 -19.88 -4.07 -14.74
C GLY A 124 -18.82 -5.08 -14.29
N GLN A 125 -18.94 -6.32 -14.79
CA GLN A 125 -17.98 -7.41 -14.55
C GLN A 125 -16.63 -7.11 -15.23
N GLY A 126 -15.87 -6.17 -14.70
CA GLY A 126 -14.51 -5.87 -15.11
C GLY A 126 -13.48 -6.61 -14.25
N PRO A 127 -12.25 -6.81 -14.75
CA PRO A 127 -11.16 -7.48 -14.02
C PRO A 127 -10.70 -6.75 -12.76
N ARG A 128 -11.14 -5.50 -12.55
CA ARG A 128 -10.89 -4.69 -11.34
C ARG A 128 -11.98 -4.81 -10.28
N SER A 129 -13.14 -5.42 -10.60
CA SER A 129 -14.16 -5.71 -9.60
C SER A 129 -13.77 -6.95 -8.81
N GLY A 130 -13.87 -6.90 -7.48
CA GLY A 130 -13.60 -8.06 -6.65
C GLY A 130 -12.91 -7.76 -5.34
N TRP A 131 -12.65 -8.84 -4.61
CA TRP A 131 -12.01 -8.81 -3.32
C TRP A 131 -10.49 -8.94 -3.45
N GLN A 132 -9.77 -8.17 -2.64
CA GLN A 132 -8.32 -8.22 -2.48
C GLN A 132 -8.01 -8.51 -1.02
N THR A 133 -7.08 -9.44 -0.76
CA THR A 133 -6.66 -9.82 0.61
C THR A 133 -5.14 -9.72 0.76
N HIS A 134 -4.69 -9.02 1.79
CA HIS A 134 -3.27 -8.79 2.06
C HIS A 134 -2.92 -9.18 3.50
N LEU A 135 -1.83 -9.95 3.69
CA LEU A 135 -1.14 -10.07 4.98
C LEU A 135 -0.23 -8.87 5.15
N ILE A 136 -0.28 -8.21 6.31
CA ILE A 136 0.52 -7.01 6.57
C ILE A 136 1.29 -7.19 7.85
N GLN A 137 2.51 -6.66 7.88
CA GLN A 137 3.44 -6.97 8.95
C GLN A 137 3.68 -5.82 9.92
N ARG A 138 3.83 -4.54 9.52
CA ARG A 138 4.34 -3.51 10.48
C ARG A 138 3.99 -2.03 10.28
N ARG A 139 3.13 -1.66 9.33
CA ARG A 139 2.87 -0.23 9.02
C ARG A 139 1.46 -0.03 8.51
N SER A 140 0.95 1.20 8.63
CA SER A 140 -0.27 1.63 7.95
C SER A 140 -0.37 1.07 6.54
N PHE A 141 -1.54 0.57 6.19
CA PHE A 141 -1.79 0.02 4.87
C PHE A 141 -2.58 1.01 4.03
N ILE A 142 -2.07 1.29 2.83
CA ILE A 142 -2.72 2.19 1.87
C ILE A 142 -3.43 1.31 0.84
N ILE A 143 -4.76 1.39 0.79
CA ILE A 143 -5.51 0.79 -0.30
C ILE A 143 -5.29 1.66 -1.54
N ARG A 144 -4.69 1.07 -2.58
CA ARG A 144 -4.35 1.78 -3.82
C ARG A 144 -5.54 2.03 -4.75
N ALA A 145 -6.66 1.33 -4.53
CA ALA A 145 -7.89 1.58 -5.26
C ALA A 145 -8.42 2.99 -4.95
N ASP A 146 -9.17 3.54 -5.90
CA ASP A 146 -9.93 4.78 -5.70
C ASP A 146 -10.90 4.58 -4.51
N PRO A 147 -10.83 5.43 -3.46
CA PRO A 147 -11.72 5.36 -2.30
C PRO A 147 -13.19 5.24 -2.66
N ASP A 148 -13.65 5.93 -3.71
CA ASP A 148 -15.06 5.96 -4.11
C ASP A 148 -15.52 4.63 -4.74
N THR A 149 -14.58 3.77 -5.10
CA THR A 149 -14.85 2.42 -5.62
C THR A 149 -14.78 1.35 -4.54
N VAL A 150 -14.29 1.67 -3.34
CA VAL A 150 -14.18 0.72 -2.22
C VAL A 150 -15.43 0.81 -1.39
N ASP A 151 -16.19 -0.28 -1.31
CA ASP A 151 -17.47 -0.27 -0.59
C ASP A 151 -17.47 -1.16 0.67
N ARG A 152 -16.43 -1.97 0.87
CA ARG A 152 -16.23 -2.79 2.07
C ARG A 152 -14.76 -2.98 2.38
N VAL A 153 -14.42 -2.90 3.67
CA VAL A 153 -13.09 -3.15 4.22
C VAL A 153 -13.22 -4.06 5.45
N LEU A 154 -12.46 -5.14 5.46
CA LEU A 154 -12.35 -6.12 6.54
C LEU A 154 -10.95 -6.06 7.14
N PHE A 155 -10.85 -6.11 8.45
CA PHE A 155 -9.58 -6.09 9.19
C PHE A 155 -9.63 -7.11 10.32
N GLY A 156 -8.58 -7.91 10.49
CA GLY A 156 -8.48 -8.79 11.67
C GLY A 156 -7.12 -9.45 11.78
N ASP A 157 -6.81 -10.01 12.95
CA ASP A 157 -5.53 -10.67 13.17
C ASP A 157 -5.47 -12.05 12.51
N ALA A 158 -4.26 -12.54 12.27
CA ALA A 158 -4.05 -13.88 11.76
C ALA A 158 -4.64 -14.94 12.69
N VAL A 159 -5.25 -15.97 12.11
CA VAL A 159 -5.79 -17.13 12.86
C VAL A 159 -5.15 -18.42 12.39
N LEU A 160 -5.16 -19.43 13.24
CA LEU A 160 -4.68 -20.76 12.87
C LEU A 160 -5.66 -21.42 11.89
N VAL A 161 -5.28 -21.54 10.62
CA VAL A 161 -6.14 -22.10 9.56
C VAL A 161 -5.83 -23.57 9.26
N SER A 162 -4.69 -24.08 9.69
CA SER A 162 -4.35 -25.51 9.72
C SER A 162 -3.22 -25.74 10.71
N GLU A 163 -2.86 -27.01 10.97
CA GLU A 163 -1.71 -27.36 11.80
C GLU A 163 -0.48 -26.55 11.35
N ASN A 164 0.02 -25.68 12.24
CA ASN A 164 1.16 -24.79 12.05
C ASN A 164 1.05 -23.75 10.91
N ARG A 165 -0.16 -23.41 10.44
CA ARG A 165 -0.33 -22.37 9.42
C ARG A 165 -1.28 -21.28 9.91
N MET A 166 -0.76 -20.07 10.02
CA MET A 166 -1.55 -18.86 10.22
C MET A 166 -2.10 -18.36 8.88
N GLY A 167 -3.33 -17.85 8.88
CA GLY A 167 -4.01 -17.32 7.71
C GLY A 167 -5.00 -16.22 8.07
N ALA A 168 -5.68 -15.69 7.06
CA ALA A 168 -6.67 -14.64 7.26
C ALA A 168 -7.84 -15.12 8.13
N PRO A 169 -8.40 -14.24 8.99
CA PRO A 169 -9.58 -14.55 9.82
C PRO A 169 -10.88 -14.61 9.02
N PHE A 170 -10.82 -14.32 7.73
CA PHE A 170 -11.90 -14.43 6.77
C PHE A 170 -11.41 -15.11 5.49
N ASP A 171 -12.29 -15.83 4.82
CA ASP A 171 -12.12 -16.24 3.44
C ASP A 171 -13.17 -15.57 2.57
N ILE A 172 -12.84 -15.33 1.31
CA ILE A 172 -13.73 -14.65 0.39
C ILE A 172 -13.89 -15.51 -0.86
N THR A 173 -14.98 -16.27 -0.86
CA THR A 173 -15.28 -17.22 -1.93
C THR A 173 -16.58 -16.81 -2.62
N MET A 174 -16.52 -16.61 -3.94
CA MET A 174 -17.70 -16.27 -4.77
C MET A 174 -18.54 -15.10 -4.23
N GLY A 175 -17.89 -14.08 -3.67
CA GLY A 175 -18.56 -12.90 -3.12
C GLY A 175 -19.20 -13.09 -1.74
N ARG A 176 -19.02 -14.25 -1.11
CA ARG A 176 -19.38 -14.49 0.30
C ARG A 176 -18.16 -14.41 1.19
N ILE A 177 -18.33 -13.80 2.36
CA ILE A 177 -17.33 -13.74 3.42
C ILE A 177 -17.59 -14.92 4.34
N GLU A 178 -16.65 -15.86 4.41
CA GLU A 178 -16.65 -16.96 5.35
C GLU A 178 -15.78 -16.60 6.55
N ARG A 179 -16.36 -16.63 7.73
CA ARG A 179 -15.64 -16.32 8.97
C ARG A 179 -14.78 -17.51 9.41
N ARG A 180 -13.48 -17.28 9.61
CA ARG A 180 -12.52 -18.23 10.22
C ARG A 180 -12.09 -17.82 11.62
N GLY A 181 -12.20 -16.53 11.96
CA GLY A 181 -12.04 -16.01 13.31
C GLY A 181 -12.59 -14.60 13.44
N ASP A 182 -12.06 -13.82 14.38
CA ASP A 182 -12.56 -12.48 14.65
C ASP A 182 -12.03 -11.48 13.63
N TYR A 183 -12.93 -10.65 13.10
CA TYR A 183 -12.61 -9.55 12.20
C TYR A 183 -13.61 -8.41 12.42
N HIS A 184 -13.19 -7.21 12.02
CA HIS A 184 -13.96 -5.99 12.01
C HIS A 184 -14.28 -5.63 10.56
N GLU A 185 -15.50 -5.22 10.30
CA GLU A 185 -15.84 -4.47 9.09
C GLU A 185 -15.68 -2.98 9.42
N LEU A 186 -14.81 -2.30 8.69
CA LEU A 186 -14.50 -0.89 8.91
C LEU A 186 -15.43 -0.04 8.05
N ASP A 187 -16.02 1.00 8.64
CA ASP A 187 -16.85 1.96 7.93
C ASP A 187 -15.98 2.76 6.95
N VAL A 188 -16.34 2.73 5.66
CA VAL A 188 -15.63 3.49 4.61
C VAL A 188 -16.04 4.96 4.70
N PRO A 189 -15.09 5.90 4.86
CA PRO A 189 -15.37 7.33 4.96
C PRO A 189 -15.66 8.02 3.63
#